data_AF-A0A0T9XRK1-F1
#
_entry.id   AF-A0A0T9XRK1-F1
#
_cell.length_a   1.000
_cell.length_b   1.000
_cell.length_c   1.000
_cell.angle_alpha   90.00
_cell.angle_beta   90.00
_cell.angle_gamma   90.00
#
_symmetry.space_group_name_H-M   'P 1'
#
loop_
_entity.id
_entity.type
_entity.pdbx_description
1 polymer ?
#
loop_
_entity_poly.entity_id
_entity_poly.type
_entity_poly.pdbx_seq_one_letter_code
_entity_poly.pdbx_strand_id
1 'polypeptide(L)'
;MVPYRTFASGDAWPLVPGEIARLTFDLLPTSYLFQPGHRIRIAIAGADASHFAILPGCAPTVRVYRSRMHASRIDLPVIQP
;
A
#
# COMPACT_ATOMS: atom_id res chain seq x y z
N MET A 1 -13.91 7.48 3.10
CA MET A 1 -13.83 8.46 1.99
C MET A 1 -12.59 8.08 1.19
N VAL A 2 -12.76 7.78 -0.10
CA VAL A 2 -11.64 7.39 -0.98
C VAL A 2 -10.79 8.63 -1.25
N PRO A 3 -9.46 8.61 -1.06
CA PRO A 3 -8.62 9.75 -1.42
C PRO A 3 -8.68 9.97 -2.93
N TYR A 4 -9.29 11.08 -3.36
CA TYR A 4 -9.26 11.48 -4.77
C TYR A 4 -7.82 11.80 -5.18
N ARG A 5 -7.37 11.22 -6.29
CA ARG A 5 -6.07 11.47 -6.91
C ARG A 5 -6.32 11.94 -8.34
N THR A 6 -5.64 12.99 -8.75
CA THR A 6 -5.74 13.54 -10.11
C THR A 6 -4.98 12.69 -11.13
N PHE A 7 -3.92 12.01 -10.68
CA PHE A 7 -2.96 11.26 -11.51
C PHE A 7 -2.26 12.11 -12.58
N ALA A 8 -2.36 13.44 -12.51
CA ALA A 8 -1.64 14.32 -13.40
C ALA A 8 -0.16 14.37 -13.02
N SER A 9 0.73 14.38 -14.02
CA SER A 9 2.19 14.43 -13.79
C SER A 9 2.62 15.64 -12.96
N GLY A 10 1.92 16.77 -13.09
CA GLY A 10 2.19 17.99 -12.32
C GLY A 10 1.86 17.90 -10.83
N ASP A 11 1.03 16.94 -10.43
CA ASP A 11 0.66 16.69 -9.04
C ASP A 11 1.51 15.59 -8.39
N ALA A 12 2.53 15.10 -9.10
CA ALA A 12 3.46 14.11 -8.56
C ALA A 12 4.24 14.69 -7.38
N TRP A 13 4.31 13.95 -6.28
CA TRP A 13 5.14 14.28 -5.12
C TRP A 13 6.23 13.23 -4.93
N PRO A 14 7.49 13.51 -5.36
CA PRO A 14 8.60 12.58 -5.23
C PRO A 14 8.98 12.29 -3.78
N LEU A 15 9.35 11.04 -3.51
CA LEU A 15 9.89 10.65 -2.19
C LEU A 15 11.36 11.05 -2.06
N VAL A 16 11.73 11.56 -0.88
CA VAL A 16 13.12 11.89 -0.54
C VAL A 16 13.76 10.70 0.19
N PRO A 17 14.93 10.21 -0.25
CA PRO A 17 15.62 9.12 0.42
C PRO A 17 15.91 9.42 1.90
N GLY A 18 15.55 8.49 2.79
CA GLY A 18 15.75 8.62 4.24
C GLY A 18 14.62 9.33 4.98
N GLU A 19 13.74 10.07 4.29
CA GLU A 19 12.58 10.71 4.90
C GLU A 19 11.41 9.73 5.03
N ILE A 20 10.68 9.83 6.15
CA ILE A 20 9.49 9.02 6.38
C ILE A 20 8.30 9.70 5.70
N ALA A 21 7.70 9.01 4.73
CA ALA A 21 6.48 9.46 4.06
C ALA A 21 5.28 8.57 4.41
N ARG A 22 4.09 9.19 4.51
CA ARG A 22 2.82 8.45 4.64
C ARG A 22 2.23 8.21 3.25
N LEU A 23 2.09 6.94 2.90
CA LEU A 23 1.38 6.52 1.70
C LEU A 23 -0.03 6.03 2.07
N THR A 24 -1.00 6.34 1.22
CA THR A 24 -2.39 5.88 1.36
C THR A 24 -2.93 5.59 -0.02
N PHE A 25 -3.31 4.34 -0.21
CA PHE A 25 -3.88 3.80 -1.44
C PHE A 25 -5.02 2.84 -1.07
N ASP A 26 -5.99 2.76 -1.95
CA ASP A 26 -7.14 1.89 -1.76
C ASP A 26 -6.83 0.46 -2.21
N LEU A 27 -7.45 -0.50 -1.55
CA LEU A 27 -7.48 -1.88 -2.02
C LEU A 27 -8.72 -2.10 -2.87
N LEU A 28 -8.62 -3.01 -3.85
CA LEU A 28 -9.79 -3.44 -4.60
C LEU A 28 -10.85 -4.01 -3.65
N PRO A 29 -12.15 -3.82 -3.95
CA PRO A 29 -13.22 -4.39 -3.14
C PRO A 29 -13.05 -5.90 -2.94
N THR A 30 -13.33 -6.35 -1.73
CA THR A 30 -13.20 -7.75 -1.34
C THR A 30 -14.47 -8.21 -0.63
N SER A 31 -14.90 -9.45 -0.89
CA SER A 31 -15.95 -10.14 -0.14
C SER A 31 -15.39 -11.51 0.23
N TYR A 32 -15.11 -11.71 1.51
CA TYR A 32 -14.46 -12.92 1.98
C TYR A 32 -14.89 -13.27 3.41
N LEU A 33 -15.23 -14.54 3.63
CA LEU A 33 -15.52 -15.09 4.96
C LEU A 33 -14.27 -15.78 5.51
N PHE A 34 -13.73 -15.25 6.61
CA PHE A 34 -12.63 -15.89 7.33
C PHE A 34 -13.16 -16.98 8.25
N GLN A 35 -12.85 -18.24 7.92
CA GLN A 35 -13.19 -19.40 8.73
C GLN A 35 -12.06 -19.73 9.72
N PRO A 36 -12.32 -20.59 10.73
CA PRO A 36 -11.28 -21.09 11.61
C PRO A 36 -10.09 -21.66 10.81
N GLY A 37 -8.88 -21.26 11.18
CA GLY A 37 -7.65 -21.65 10.49
C GLY A 37 -7.19 -20.70 9.38
N HIS A 38 -8.06 -19.84 8.84
CA HIS A 38 -7.67 -18.83 7.85
C HIS A 38 -6.77 -17.74 8.47
N ARG A 39 -6.03 -17.04 7.61
CA ARG A 39 -5.13 -15.94 8.02
C ARG A 39 -5.21 -14.79 7.02
N ILE A 40 -5.08 -13.57 7.54
CA ILE A 40 -4.84 -12.39 6.71
C ILE A 40 -3.33 -12.26 6.51
N ARG A 41 -2.90 -12.22 5.25
CA ARG A 41 -1.51 -11.94 4.88
C ARG A 41 -1.44 -10.66 4.08
N ILE A 42 -0.49 -9.81 4.44
CA ILE A 42 -0.16 -8.59 3.70
C ILE A 42 1.15 -8.83 2.98
N ALA A 43 1.15 -8.69 1.66
CA ALA A 43 2.34 -8.73 0.82
C ALA A 43 2.57 -7.35 0.22
N ILE A 44 3.81 -6.86 0.29
CA ILE A 44 4.23 -5.57 -0.26
C ILE A 44 5.39 -5.86 -1.20
N ALA A 45 5.25 -5.46 -2.47
CA ALA A 45 6.26 -5.62 -3.50
C ALA A 45 6.52 -4.27 -4.17
N GLY A 46 7.76 -4.05 -4.62
CA GLY A 46 8.17 -2.81 -5.28
C GLY A 46 7.99 -2.81 -6.81
N ALA A 47 7.61 -3.95 -7.40
CA ALA A 47 7.44 -4.09 -8.84
C ALA A 47 6.47 -5.23 -9.19
N ASP A 48 5.79 -5.09 -10.31
CA ASP A 48 5.01 -6.13 -10.99
C ASP A 48 5.27 -5.99 -12.50
N ALA A 49 6.20 -6.80 -13.01
CA ALA A 49 6.72 -6.68 -14.38
C ALA A 49 5.68 -7.03 -15.46
N SER A 50 4.64 -7.79 -15.11
CA SER A 50 3.56 -8.14 -16.03
C SER A 50 2.54 -7.01 -16.21
N HIS A 51 2.43 -6.12 -15.23
CA HIS A 51 1.40 -5.07 -15.22
C HIS A 51 1.97 -3.65 -15.37
N PHE A 52 3.24 -3.41 -15.00
CA PHE A 52 3.84 -2.09 -15.03
C PHE A 52 5.22 -2.08 -15.68
N ALA A 53 5.57 -0.94 -16.27
CA ALA A 53 6.92 -0.69 -16.76
C ALA A 53 7.92 -0.73 -15.60
N ILE A 54 9.04 -1.42 -15.79
CA ILE A 54 10.14 -1.44 -14.83
C ILE A 54 10.91 -0.13 -14.97
N LEU A 55 10.98 0.64 -13.88
CA LEU A 55 11.74 1.87 -13.84
C LEU A 55 13.25 1.57 -13.90
N PRO A 56 14.03 2.35 -14.67
CA PRO A 56 15.48 2.17 -14.74
C PRO A 56 16.15 2.52 -13.40
N GLY A 57 17.28 1.87 -13.12
CA GLY A 57 18.06 2.07 -11.90
C GLY A 57 18.07 0.84 -10.98
N CYS A 58 18.64 1.00 -9.78
CA CYS A 58 18.68 -0.07 -8.79
C CYS A 58 17.39 -0.10 -7.96
N ALA A 59 16.93 -1.30 -7.62
CA ALA A 59 15.78 -1.48 -6.74
C ALA A 59 16.07 -0.82 -5.36
N PRO A 60 15.20 0.08 -4.88
CA PRO A 60 15.41 0.71 -3.59
C PRO A 60 15.12 -0.27 -2.45
N THR A 61 15.76 -0.05 -1.30
CA THR A 61 15.33 -0.70 -0.06
C THR A 61 14.14 0.06 0.50
N VAL A 62 13.01 -0.63 0.67
CA VAL A 62 11.80 -0.06 1.27
C VAL A 62 11.69 -0.51 2.72
N ARG A 63 11.57 0.45 3.64
CA ARG A 63 11.28 0.19 5.05
C ARG A 63 9.84 0.57 5.37
N VAL A 64 9.04 -0.40 5.80
CA VAL A 64 7.67 -0.18 6.27
C VAL A 64 7.68 -0.04 7.79
N TYR A 65 7.25 1.12 8.28
CA TYR A 65 7.17 1.39 9.71
C TYR A 65 5.87 0.82 10.31
N ARG A 66 5.96 0.24 11.51
CA ARG A 66 4.84 -0.38 12.23
C ARG A 66 4.92 -0.17 13.73
N SER A 67 5.57 0.91 14.16
CA SER A 67 5.69 1.26 15.57
C SER A 67 4.47 2.05 16.02
N ARG A 68 4.32 2.26 17.34
CA ARG A 68 3.23 3.09 17.88
C ARG A 68 3.25 4.53 17.35
N MET A 69 4.43 5.10 17.11
CA MET A 69 4.60 6.46 16.58
C MET A 69 4.36 6.54 15.06
N HIS A 70 4.61 5.44 14.34
CA HIS A 70 4.47 5.34 12.89
C HIS A 70 3.66 4.10 12.54
N ALA A 71 2.37 4.12 12.91
CA ALA A 71 1.49 2.98 12.79
C ALA A 71 0.92 2.86 11.36
N SER A 72 1.52 1.99 10.54
CA SER A 72 0.87 1.49 9.33
C SER A 72 -0.27 0.53 9.69
N ARG A 73 -1.36 0.59 8.93
CA ARG A 73 -2.56 -0.23 9.15
C ARG A 73 -3.24 -0.58 7.84
N ILE A 74 -4.14 -1.56 7.88
CA ILE A 74 -5.13 -1.84 6.85
C ILE A 74 -6.50 -1.66 7.48
N ASP A 75 -7.34 -0.83 6.84
CA ASP A 75 -8.72 -0.64 7.24
C ASP A 75 -9.57 -1.66 6.47
N LEU A 76 -10.10 -2.68 7.17
CA LEU A 76 -10.93 -3.74 6.58
C LEU A 76 -12.42 -3.44 6.80
N PRO A 77 -13.28 -3.55 5.77
CA PRO A 77 -14.73 -3.34 5.91
C PRO A 77 -15.39 -4.58 6.53
N VAL A 78 -15.14 -4.81 7.82
CA VAL A 78 -15.74 -5.93 8.55
C VAL A 78 -17.22 -5.64 8.80
N ILE A 79 -18.09 -6.48 8.24
CA ILE A 79 -19.52 -6.47 8.52
C ILE A 79 -19.83 -7.49 9.63
N GLN A 80 -20.79 -7.16 10.49
CA GLN A 80 -21.34 -8.13 11.43
C GLN A 80 -22.35 -9.02 10.69
N PRO A 81 -22.45 -10.31 11.06
CA PRO A 81 -23.48 -11.19 10.53
C PRO A 81 -24.89 -10.79 10.95
#